data_AF-A0A7X5V273-F1
#
_entry.id   AF-A0A7X5V273-F1
#
_cell.length_a   1.000
_cell.length_b   1.000
_cell.length_c   1.000
_cell.angle_alpha   90.00
_cell.angle_beta   90.00
_cell.angle_gamma   90.00
#
_symmetry.space_group_name_H-M   'P 1'
#
loop_
_entity.id
_entity.type
_entity.pdbx_description
1 polymer ?
#
loop_
_entity_poly.entity_id
_entity_poly.type
_entity_poly.pdbx_seq_one_letter_code
_entity_poly.pdbx_strand_id
1 'polypeptide(L)'
;MRIENLQAPLLHSLMAALPKVASGFSVGEGEAPAAPAPLHPGANAAQALNPSVAMLVTLAAADPAIERRRKQAVDAQRGIDMLDQLHRELVAGVVSPARLTAIVEWSETFERTDDPALAAILSDIELRVRVELAKLDLKA
;
A
#
# COMPACT_ATOMS: atom_id res chain seq x y z
N MET A 1 19.24 39.65 10.08
CA MET A 1 19.45 38.58 9.09
C MET A 1 18.40 38.75 8.00
N ARG A 2 18.83 39.10 6.79
CA ARG A 2 17.98 39.20 5.60
C ARG A 2 17.79 37.82 5.00
N ILE A 3 16.63 37.59 4.38
CA ILE A 3 16.27 36.34 3.71
C ILE A 3 16.32 36.63 2.21
N GLU A 4 17.40 36.21 1.56
CA GLU A 4 17.55 36.29 0.11
C GLU A 4 16.80 35.12 -0.57
N ASN A 5 15.64 35.48 -1.12
CA ASN A 5 15.14 35.21 -2.48
C ASN A 5 15.22 33.77 -3.07
N LEU A 6 14.04 33.17 -3.22
CA LEU A 6 13.73 32.02 -4.07
C LEU A 6 14.02 32.34 -5.54
N GLN A 7 14.85 31.54 -6.19
CA GLN A 7 14.89 31.44 -7.66
C GLN A 7 14.97 29.96 -8.05
N ALA A 8 13.81 29.40 -8.40
CA ALA A 8 13.69 28.13 -9.12
C ALA A 8 13.71 28.40 -10.62
N PRO A 9 14.57 27.71 -11.40
CA PRO A 9 14.37 27.58 -12.82
C PRO A 9 14.02 26.13 -13.20
N LEU A 10 12.86 26.02 -13.84
CA LEU A 10 12.65 25.29 -15.09
C LEU A 10 12.34 23.79 -15.02
N LEU A 11 11.05 23.54 -14.77
CA LEU A 11 10.21 22.51 -15.38
C LEU A 11 10.33 22.48 -16.92
N HIS A 12 11.29 21.78 -17.54
CA HIS A 12 11.33 21.62 -19.02
C HIS A 12 11.90 20.31 -19.58
N SER A 13 11.85 19.19 -18.86
CA SER A 13 12.20 17.88 -19.46
C SER A 13 11.16 16.78 -19.22
N LEU A 14 9.88 17.14 -19.28
CA LEU A 14 8.82 16.21 -19.62
C LEU A 14 8.42 16.52 -21.07
N MET A 15 8.34 15.49 -21.94
CA MET A 15 7.88 15.52 -23.36
C MET A 15 8.96 15.39 -24.45
N ALA A 16 9.79 14.35 -24.41
CA ALA A 16 10.48 13.89 -25.64
C ALA A 16 10.99 12.44 -25.54
N ALA A 17 10.10 11.44 -25.42
CA ALA A 17 10.36 10.07 -25.86
C ALA A 17 9.13 9.16 -25.62
N LEU A 18 8.08 9.29 -26.44
CA LEU A 18 7.11 8.20 -26.61
C LEU A 18 7.13 7.72 -28.06
N PRO A 19 7.51 6.46 -28.35
CA PRO A 19 7.39 5.88 -29.68
C PRO A 19 5.92 5.60 -30.01
N LYS A 20 5.48 6.08 -31.18
CA LYS A 20 4.17 5.82 -31.78
C LYS A 20 4.13 4.39 -32.32
N VAL A 21 3.50 3.48 -31.60
CA VAL A 21 3.16 2.13 -32.11
C VAL A 21 1.73 2.17 -32.60
N ALA A 22 1.57 2.19 -33.93
CA ALA A 22 0.34 1.80 -34.59
C ALA A 22 0.50 0.33 -34.98
N SER A 23 -0.31 -0.55 -34.39
CA SER A 23 -0.49 -1.92 -34.87
C SER A 23 -1.98 -2.18 -34.97
N GLY A 24 -2.43 -2.47 -36.19
CA GLY A 24 -3.83 -2.67 -36.53
C GLY A 24 -4.40 -3.93 -35.86
N PHE A 25 -5.62 -3.78 -35.34
CA PHE A 25 -6.47 -4.87 -34.93
C PHE A 25 -7.11 -5.47 -36.18
N SER A 26 -6.75 -6.71 -36.52
CA SER A 26 -7.41 -7.46 -37.60
C SER A 26 -8.48 -8.36 -36.97
N VAL A 27 -9.74 -8.07 -37.30
CA VAL A 27 -10.88 -8.95 -37.04
C VAL A 27 -10.76 -10.14 -37.98
N GLY A 28 -10.41 -11.30 -37.42
CA GLY A 28 -10.57 -12.59 -38.09
C GLY A 28 -11.94 -13.15 -37.77
N GLU A 29 -12.94 -12.81 -38.59
CA GLU A 29 -14.19 -13.56 -38.68
C GLU A 29 -13.90 -14.92 -39.34
N GLY A 30 -14.24 -15.99 -38.63
CA GLY A 30 -14.01 -17.37 -39.05
C GLY A 30 -14.74 -18.32 -38.11
N GLU A 31 -16.06 -18.23 -38.12
CA GLU A 31 -17.01 -19.13 -37.46
C GLU A 31 -16.94 -20.55 -38.08
N ALA A 32 -16.75 -21.57 -37.25
CA ALA A 32 -17.25 -22.93 -37.49
C ALA A 32 -17.42 -23.70 -36.15
N PRO A 33 -18.48 -24.51 -35.98
CA PRO A 33 -19.01 -24.87 -34.67
C PRO A 33 -18.36 -26.13 -34.10
N ALA A 34 -18.01 -26.12 -32.81
CA ALA A 34 -17.64 -27.32 -32.06
C ALA A 34 -18.67 -27.58 -30.94
N ALA A 35 -19.20 -28.80 -30.94
CA ALA A 35 -20.31 -29.30 -30.14
C ALA A 35 -20.12 -29.19 -28.60
N PRO A 36 -21.22 -29.14 -27.82
CA PRO A 36 -21.15 -29.03 -26.36
C PRO A 36 -20.76 -30.38 -25.72
N ALA A 37 -19.67 -30.38 -24.95
CA ALA A 37 -19.30 -31.47 -24.04
C ALA A 37 -19.78 -31.15 -22.60
N PRO A 38 -20.10 -32.16 -21.79
CA PRO A 38 -21.13 -32.07 -20.75
C PRO A 38 -20.72 -31.28 -19.52
N LEU A 39 -21.69 -30.57 -18.96
CA LEU A 39 -21.67 -30.05 -17.59
C LEU A 39 -21.64 -31.24 -16.62
N HIS A 40 -20.59 -31.36 -15.82
CA HIS A 40 -20.60 -32.23 -14.64
C HIS A 40 -21.17 -31.45 -13.46
N PRO A 41 -22.34 -31.84 -12.91
CA PRO A 41 -22.82 -31.32 -11.65
C PRO A 41 -22.24 -32.15 -10.50
N GLY A 42 -21.88 -31.47 -9.41
CA GLY A 42 -21.90 -32.12 -8.09
C GLY A 42 -20.59 -32.11 -7.32
N ALA A 43 -20.61 -31.26 -6.30
CA ALA A 43 -20.42 -31.61 -4.90
C ALA A 43 -19.05 -32.11 -4.39
N ASN A 44 -18.62 -31.40 -3.34
CA ASN A 44 -17.85 -31.86 -2.20
C ASN A 44 -16.48 -32.46 -2.50
N ALA A 45 -15.46 -31.63 -2.28
CA ALA A 45 -14.28 -32.09 -1.60
C ALA A 45 -13.74 -30.98 -0.72
N ALA A 46 -13.62 -31.26 0.57
CA ALA A 46 -12.43 -30.85 1.30
C ALA A 46 -11.23 -31.51 0.61
N GLN A 47 -10.89 -30.99 -0.57
CA GLN A 47 -9.74 -31.43 -1.34
C GLN A 47 -8.56 -30.83 -0.61
N ALA A 48 -7.66 -31.68 -0.11
CA ALA A 48 -6.33 -31.24 0.26
C ALA A 48 -5.82 -30.36 -0.88
N LEU A 49 -5.60 -29.08 -0.59
CA LEU A 49 -5.07 -28.11 -1.54
C LEU A 49 -3.65 -28.53 -1.85
N ASN A 50 -3.47 -29.46 -2.79
CA ASN A 50 -2.17 -29.75 -3.36
C ASN A 50 -1.83 -28.55 -4.25
N PRO A 51 -0.86 -27.71 -3.85
CA PRO A 51 -0.50 -26.55 -4.66
C PRO A 51 -0.02 -27.05 -6.03
N SER A 52 -0.53 -26.44 -7.11
CA SER A 52 -0.09 -26.79 -8.46
C SER A 52 1.39 -26.43 -8.63
N VAL A 53 2.08 -27.13 -9.54
CA VAL A 53 3.48 -26.81 -9.88
C VAL A 53 3.64 -25.34 -10.29
N ALA A 54 2.66 -24.80 -11.03
CA ALA A 54 2.64 -23.39 -11.40
C ALA A 54 2.56 -22.46 -10.18
N MET A 55 1.78 -22.81 -9.15
CA MET A 55 1.67 -22.04 -7.90
C MET A 55 2.98 -22.06 -7.11
N LEU A 56 3.65 -23.23 -7.03
CA LEU A 56 4.96 -23.36 -6.38
C LEU A 56 6.06 -22.58 -7.11
N VAL A 57 6.09 -22.63 -8.45
CA VAL A 57 7.02 -21.84 -9.27
C VAL A 57 6.78 -20.34 -9.07
N THR A 58 5.51 -19.92 -9.03
CA THR A 58 5.15 -18.52 -8.78
C THR A 58 5.59 -18.06 -7.39
N LEU A 59 5.39 -18.88 -6.36
CA LEU A 59 5.82 -18.56 -4.99
C LEU A 59 7.35 -18.50 -4.86
N ALA A 60 8.08 -19.37 -5.55
CA ALA A 60 9.55 -19.34 -5.59
C ALA A 60 10.10 -18.12 -6.35
N ALA A 61 9.34 -17.61 -7.33
CA ALA A 61 9.67 -16.39 -8.05
C ALA A 61 9.32 -15.11 -7.28
N ALA A 62 8.53 -15.19 -6.22
CA ALA A 62 8.18 -14.04 -5.39
C ALA A 62 9.35 -13.64 -4.49
N ASP A 63 9.75 -12.37 -4.53
CA ASP A 63 10.80 -11.83 -3.67
C ASP A 63 10.26 -11.51 -2.27
N PRO A 64 10.71 -12.19 -1.21
CA PRO A 64 10.27 -11.92 0.16
C PRO A 64 10.56 -10.50 0.63
N ALA A 65 11.58 -9.83 0.10
CA ALA A 65 11.91 -8.45 0.45
C ALA A 65 10.85 -7.47 -0.06
N ILE A 66 10.32 -7.69 -1.28
CA ILE A 66 9.26 -6.86 -1.85
C ILE A 66 7.99 -6.99 -1.02
N GLU A 67 7.59 -8.21 -0.63
CA GLU A 67 6.38 -8.40 0.18
C GLU A 67 6.54 -7.84 1.59
N ARG A 68 7.73 -7.96 2.23
CA ARG A 68 7.99 -7.29 3.52
C ARG A 68 7.86 -5.77 3.40
N ARG A 69 8.50 -5.17 2.39
CA ARG A 69 8.39 -3.72 2.15
C ARG A 69 6.94 -3.29 1.93
N ARG A 70 6.17 -4.08 1.17
CA ARG A 70 4.74 -3.81 0.92
C ARG A 70 3.94 -3.82 2.22
N LYS A 71 4.14 -4.82 3.08
CA LYS A 71 3.47 -4.92 4.39
C LYS A 71 3.81 -3.75 5.30
N GLN A 72 5.09 -3.37 5.37
CA GLN A 72 5.54 -2.22 6.16
C GLN A 72 4.96 -0.90 5.63
N ALA A 73 4.84 -0.75 4.31
CA ALA A 73 4.21 0.43 3.71
C ALA A 73 2.70 0.52 4.03
N VAL A 74 2.00 -0.62 4.04
CA VAL A 74 0.59 -0.67 4.45
C VAL A 74 0.43 -0.30 5.93
N ASP A 75 1.33 -0.76 6.79
CA ASP A 75 1.28 -0.40 8.21
C ASP A 75 1.61 1.08 8.46
N ALA A 76 2.56 1.65 7.71
CA ALA A 76 2.83 3.09 7.72
C ALA A 76 1.59 3.91 7.30
N GLN A 77 0.90 3.48 6.22
CA GLN A 77 -0.34 4.13 5.78
C GLN A 77 -1.43 4.06 6.86
N ARG A 78 -1.56 2.93 7.54
CA ARG A 78 -2.50 2.78 8.67
C ARG A 78 -2.22 3.79 9.77
N GLY A 79 -0.96 4.01 10.13
CA GLY A 79 -0.56 5.03 11.10
C GLY A 79 -0.98 6.45 10.67
N ILE A 80 -0.77 6.80 9.40
CA ILE A 80 -1.20 8.09 8.83
C ILE A 80 -2.72 8.23 8.89
N ASP A 81 -3.47 7.22 8.47
CA ASP A 81 -4.94 7.26 8.46
C ASP A 81 -5.50 7.45 9.87
N MET A 82 -4.87 6.84 10.87
CA MET A 82 -5.25 7.01 12.28
C MET A 82 -4.98 8.42 12.79
N LEU A 83 -3.86 9.04 12.40
CA LEU A 83 -3.54 10.44 12.71
C LEU A 83 -4.53 11.40 12.05
N ASP A 84 -4.83 11.21 10.78
CA ASP A 84 -5.81 12.04 10.05
C ASP A 84 -7.19 11.97 10.69
N GLN A 85 -7.56 10.78 11.11
CA GLN A 85 -8.85 10.52 11.72
C GLN A 85 -8.90 11.05 13.18
N LEU A 86 -7.78 11.04 13.92
CA LEU A 86 -7.64 11.75 15.19
C LEU A 86 -7.75 13.27 14.98
N HIS A 87 -7.12 13.82 13.95
CA HIS A 87 -7.21 15.25 13.65
C HIS A 87 -8.65 15.69 13.38
N ARG A 88 -9.41 14.92 12.61
CA ARG A 88 -10.85 15.18 12.38
C ARG A 88 -11.66 15.20 13.68
N GLU A 89 -11.37 14.28 14.59
CA GLU A 89 -12.00 14.21 15.91
C GLU A 89 -11.65 15.41 16.80
N LEU A 90 -10.38 15.81 16.81
CA LEU A 90 -9.92 17.00 17.54
C LEU A 90 -10.62 18.27 17.03
N VAL A 91 -10.76 18.41 15.71
CA VAL A 91 -11.51 19.52 15.10
C VAL A 91 -12.99 19.48 15.47
N ALA A 92 -13.59 18.30 15.59
CA ALA A 92 -14.96 18.12 16.07
C ALA A 92 -15.11 18.32 17.58
N GLY A 93 -14.01 18.39 18.34
CA GLY A 93 -13.99 18.51 19.80
C GLY A 93 -14.35 17.22 20.55
N VAL A 94 -14.43 16.08 19.87
CA VAL A 94 -14.78 14.78 20.46
C VAL A 94 -13.76 13.74 20.02
N VAL A 95 -12.92 13.28 20.94
CA VAL A 95 -11.88 12.29 20.68
C VAL A 95 -12.31 10.91 21.18
N SER A 96 -12.17 9.90 20.34
CA SER A 96 -12.50 8.52 20.68
C SER A 96 -11.41 7.87 21.55
N PRO A 97 -11.71 7.37 22.76
CA PRO A 97 -10.73 6.66 23.59
C PRO A 97 -10.16 5.42 22.90
N ALA A 98 -11.00 4.68 22.18
CA ALA A 98 -10.58 3.49 21.42
C ALA A 98 -9.56 3.84 20.33
N ARG A 99 -9.65 5.03 19.74
CA ARG A 99 -8.68 5.51 18.75
C ARG A 99 -7.34 5.82 19.38
N LEU A 100 -7.34 6.48 20.53
CA LEU A 100 -6.12 6.79 21.26
C LEU A 100 -5.40 5.51 21.67
N THR A 101 -6.14 4.51 22.17
CA THR A 101 -5.58 3.19 22.47
C THR A 101 -4.99 2.52 21.23
N ALA A 102 -5.69 2.54 20.09
CA ALA A 102 -5.17 1.98 18.86
C ALA A 102 -3.88 2.69 18.39
N ILE A 103 -3.80 4.03 18.53
CA ILE A 103 -2.61 4.81 18.15
C ILE A 103 -1.42 4.45 19.04
N VAL A 104 -1.63 4.30 20.35
CA VAL A 104 -0.59 3.85 21.28
C VAL A 104 -0.12 2.45 20.90
N GLU A 105 -1.06 1.50 20.71
CA GLU A 105 -0.73 0.13 20.33
C GLU A 105 0.05 0.09 19.00
N TRP A 106 -0.35 0.87 18.00
CA TRP A 106 0.36 0.98 16.74
C TRP A 106 1.80 1.49 16.95
N SER A 107 1.98 2.53 17.78
CA SER A 107 3.32 3.07 18.06
C SER A 107 4.24 2.12 18.83
N GLU A 108 3.68 1.19 19.62
CA GLU A 108 4.44 0.19 20.36
C GLU A 108 4.79 -1.05 19.51
N THR A 109 3.97 -1.36 18.51
CA THR A 109 4.04 -2.64 17.77
C THR A 109 4.60 -2.54 16.36
N PHE A 110 4.71 -1.33 15.78
CA PHE A 110 5.20 -1.20 14.42
C PHE A 110 6.67 -1.66 14.28
N GLU A 111 6.98 -2.35 13.18
CA GLU A 111 8.31 -2.89 12.94
C GLU A 111 9.25 -1.86 12.31
N ARG A 112 10.51 -1.83 12.76
CA ARG A 112 11.56 -1.10 12.06
C ARG A 112 11.85 -1.74 10.72
N THR A 113 12.14 -0.91 9.72
CA THR A 113 12.46 -1.35 8.36
C THR A 113 13.92 -1.06 8.01
N ASP A 114 14.51 -1.94 7.21
CA ASP A 114 15.86 -1.78 6.66
C ASP A 114 15.87 -0.89 5.41
N ASP A 115 14.70 -0.60 4.82
CA ASP A 115 14.60 0.33 3.71
C ASP A 115 14.77 1.78 4.22
N PRO A 116 15.84 2.50 3.84
CA PRO A 116 16.12 3.82 4.38
C PRO A 116 15.01 4.84 4.08
N ALA A 117 14.33 4.73 2.93
CA ALA A 117 13.27 5.65 2.57
C ALA A 117 12.02 5.43 3.44
N LEU A 118 11.63 4.17 3.63
CA LEU A 118 10.49 3.82 4.47
C LEU A 118 10.77 4.05 5.96
N ALA A 119 12.02 3.83 6.40
CA ALA A 119 12.44 4.09 7.77
C ALA A 119 12.32 5.57 8.15
N ALA A 120 12.69 6.47 7.23
CA ALA A 120 12.53 7.91 7.43
C ALA A 120 11.05 8.28 7.60
N ILE A 121 10.18 7.77 6.72
CA ILE A 121 8.73 8.02 6.79
C ILE A 121 8.13 7.49 8.10
N LEU A 122 8.46 6.26 8.49
CA LEU A 122 7.98 5.68 9.74
C LEU A 122 8.42 6.49 10.97
N SER A 123 9.66 6.98 10.97
CA SER A 123 10.19 7.82 12.05
C SER A 123 9.44 9.15 12.16
N ASP A 124 9.09 9.76 11.02
CA ASP A 124 8.29 10.99 10.99
C ASP A 124 6.87 10.76 11.52
N ILE A 125 6.25 9.64 11.16
CA ILE A 125 4.92 9.25 11.66
C ILE A 125 4.99 9.00 13.17
N GLU A 126 5.99 8.25 13.65
CA GLU A 126 6.19 7.97 15.08
C GLU A 126 6.38 9.25 15.89
N LEU A 127 7.21 10.18 15.41
CA LEU A 127 7.38 11.49 16.03
C LEU A 127 6.05 12.24 16.11
N ARG A 128 5.25 12.21 15.03
CA ARG A 128 3.95 12.87 15.03
C ARG A 128 2.99 12.22 16.02
N VAL A 129 2.93 10.89 16.09
CA VAL A 129 2.14 10.16 17.09
C VAL A 129 2.51 10.59 18.51
N ARG A 130 3.81 10.61 18.84
CA ARG A 130 4.28 11.04 20.16
C ARG A 130 3.87 12.48 20.48
N VAL A 131 3.95 13.38 19.51
CA VAL A 131 3.51 14.77 19.67
C VAL A 131 2.00 14.88 19.86
N GLU A 132 1.19 14.17 19.08
CA GLU A 132 -0.28 14.22 19.22
C GLU A 132 -0.76 13.63 20.54
N LEU A 133 -0.15 12.52 21.00
CA LEU A 133 -0.47 11.95 22.30
C LEU A 133 -0.06 12.90 23.44
N ALA A 134 1.11 13.53 23.35
CA ALA A 134 1.57 14.49 24.35
C ALA A 134 0.66 15.73 24.46
N LYS A 135 0.06 16.20 23.37
CA LYS A 135 -0.94 17.28 23.40
C LYS A 135 -2.20 16.92 24.20
N LEU A 136 -2.45 15.63 24.39
CA LEU A 136 -3.57 15.08 25.14
C LEU A 136 -3.14 14.57 26.52
N ASP A 137 -1.93 14.93 26.97
CA ASP A 137 -1.31 14.43 28.22
C ASP A 137 -1.15 12.90 28.29
N LEU A 138 -1.08 12.24 27.13
CA LEU A 138 -0.84 10.80 26.99
C LEU A 138 0.61 10.52 26.59
N LYS A 139 1.09 9.31 26.93
CA LYS A 139 2.41 8.82 26.55
C LYS A 139 2.27 7.58 25.67
N ALA A 140 3.12 7.50 24.65
CA ALA A 140 3.46 6.30 23.90
C ALA A 140 4.89 5.87 24.30
#